data_AF-A0A3N7GV65-F1
#
_entry.id   AF-A0A3N7GV65-F1
#
_cell.length_a   1.000
_cell.length_b   1.000
_cell.length_c   1.000
_cell.angle_alpha   90.00
_cell.angle_beta   90.00
_cell.angle_gamma   90.00
#
_symmetry.space_group_name_H-M   'P 1'
#
loop_
_entity.id
_entity.type
_entity.pdbx_description
1 polymer ?
#
loop_
_entity_poly.entity_id
_entity_poly.type
_entity_poly.pdbx_seq_one_letter_code
_entity_poly.pdbx_strand_id
1 'polypeptide(L)' 'MKVLVILGHPRNNSYTAALAEAYIDGALRAGMQVDYLQLEDLEFDPDVHRPDPHRQYAEPDIVRS' A
#
# COMPACT_ATOMS: atom_id res chain seq x y z
N MET A 1 -1.13 -17.08 6.83
CA MET A 1 -1.09 -15.67 7.27
C MET A 1 -1.12 -14.80 6.04
N LYS A 2 -1.89 -13.71 6.04
CA LYS A 2 -1.94 -12.74 4.93
C LYS A 2 -1.33 -11.42 5.39
N VAL A 3 -0.53 -10.80 4.54
CA VAL A 3 0.12 -9.50 4.81
C VAL A 3 -0.10 -8.60 3.61
N LEU A 4 -0.61 -7.39 3.86
CA LEU A 4 -0.61 -6.31 2.88
C LEU A 4 0.56 -5.38 3.18
N VAL A 5 1.44 -5.20 2.20
CA VAL A 5 2.54 -4.25 2.26
C VAL A 5 2.15 -3.02 1.45
N ILE A 6 2.15 -1.84 2.07
CA ILE A 6 1.82 -0.57 1.41
C ILE A 6 3.09 0.28 1.31
N LEU A 7 3.55 0.56 0.09
CA LEU A 7 4.61 1.53 -0.17
C LEU A 7 3.97 2.91 -0.39
N GLY A 8 4.26 3.84 0.52
CA GLY A 8 3.78 5.23 0.45
C GLY A 8 4.84 6.24 0.01
N HIS A 9 5.92 5.79 -0.63
CA HIS A 9 7.00 6.67 -1.06
C HIS A 9 6.83 6.99 -2.56
N PRO A 10 6.83 8.27 -3.00
CA PRO A 10 6.55 8.65 -4.39
C PRO A 10 7.63 8.27 -5.42
N ARG A 11 8.57 7.40 -5.04
CA ARG A 11 9.69 6.96 -5.89
C ARG A 11 9.92 5.48 -5.68
N ASN A 12 9.73 4.72 -6.75
CA ASN A 12 9.80 3.26 -6.75
C ASN A 12 11.27 2.78 -6.68
N ASN A 13 12.23 3.65 -7.01
CA ASN A 13 13.66 3.40 -6.80
C ASN A 13 14.18 4.22 -5.60
N SER A 14 13.60 3.97 -4.44
CA SER A 14 13.99 4.61 -3.17
C SER A 14 14.49 3.57 -2.18
N TYR A 15 15.15 4.04 -1.11
CA TYR A 15 15.53 3.15 -0.02
C TYR A 15 14.32 2.47 0.62
N THR A 16 13.19 3.18 0.74
CA THR A 16 11.94 2.63 1.26
C THR A 16 11.38 1.53 0.35
N ALA A 17 11.49 1.68 -0.97
CA ALA A 17 11.10 0.62 -1.90
C ALA A 17 11.98 -0.64 -1.72
N ALA A 18 13.30 -0.47 -1.60
CA ALA A 18 14.21 -1.59 -1.33
C ALA A 18 13.91 -2.29 0.01
N LEU A 19 13.48 -1.55 1.03
CA LEU A 19 13.03 -2.14 2.31
C LEU A 19 11.73 -2.93 2.15
N ALA A 20 10.78 -2.43 1.37
CA ALA A 20 9.51 -3.12 1.11
C ALA A 20 9.76 -4.45 0.37
N GLU A 21 10.60 -4.43 -0.67
CA GLU A 21 11.02 -5.64 -1.40
C GLU A 21 11.68 -6.67 -0.47
N ALA A 22 12.64 -6.25 0.35
CA ALA A 22 13.32 -7.15 1.28
C ALA A 22 12.35 -7.78 2.32
N TYR A 23 11.36 -7.02 2.77
CA TYR A 23 10.32 -7.54 3.66
C TYR A 23 9.42 -8.56 2.96
N ILE A 24 8.94 -8.24 1.75
CA ILE A 24 8.10 -9.13 0.93
C ILE A 24 8.82 -10.46 0.70
N ASP A 25 10.09 -10.43 0.31
CA ASP A 25 10.91 -11.62 0.11
C ASP A 25 11.00 -12.49 1.38
N GLY A 26 11.23 -11.85 2.54
CA GLY A 26 11.26 -12.54 3.83
C GLY A 26 9.92 -13.19 4.19
N ALA A 27 8.81 -12.46 3.99
CA ALA A 27 7.46 -12.93 4.28
C ALA A 27 7.04 -14.10 3.37
N LEU A 28 7.33 -14.01 2.07
CA LEU A 28 7.09 -15.08 1.11
C LEU A 28 7.88 -16.34 1.47
N ARG A 29 9.17 -16.20 1.84
CA ARG A 29 10.02 -17.32 2.29
C ARG A 29 9.51 -17.96 3.59
N ALA A 30 8.81 -17.22 4.43
CA ALA A 30 8.15 -17.74 5.62
C ALA A 30 6.80 -18.43 5.34
N GLY A 31 6.40 -18.55 4.07
CA GLY A 31 5.13 -19.18 3.65
C GLY A 31 3.91 -18.28 3.85
N MET A 32 4.10 -16.96 3.94
CA MET A 32 2.99 -16.00 4.01
C MET A 32 2.45 -15.70 2.61
N GLN A 33 1.16 -15.37 2.54
CA GLN A 33 0.59 -14.74 1.35
C GLN A 33 0.77 -13.22 1.48
N VAL A 34 1.36 -12.61 0.48
CA VAL A 34 1.70 -11.18 0.48
C VAL A 34 1.00 -10.50 -0.68
N ASP A 35 0.24 -9.45 -0.37
CA ASP A 35 -0.28 -8.49 -1.33
C ASP A 35 0.56 -7.21 -1.21
N TYR A 36 0.86 -6.56 -2.32
CA TYR A 36 1.71 -5.38 -2.38
C TYR A 36 1.00 -4.24 -3.09
N LEU A 37 0.91 -3.09 -2.42
CA LEU A 37 0.25 -1.90 -2.91
C LEU A 37 1.22 -0.72 -2.92
N GLN A 38 1.39 -0.12 -4.09
CA GLN A 38 2.19 1.08 -4.30
C GLN A 38 1.22 2.27 -4.42
N LEU A 39 1.23 3.17 -3.44
CA LEU A 39 0.30 4.31 -3.44
C LEU A 39 0.58 5.26 -4.61
N GLU A 40 1.81 5.33 -5.09
CA GLU A 40 2.17 6.15 -6.24
C GLU A 40 1.55 5.68 -7.57
N ASP A 41 1.10 4.43 -7.65
CA ASP A 41 0.42 3.88 -8.83
C ASP A 41 -1.10 4.12 -8.78
N LEU A 42 -1.61 4.67 -7.66
CA LEU A 42 -3.00 5.03 -7.44
C LEU A 42 -3.22 6.53 -7.65
N GLU A 43 -4.44 6.92 -8.02
CA GLU A 43 -4.91 8.31 -7.95
C GLU A 43 -5.42 8.62 -6.53
N PHE A 44 -4.62 8.26 -5.52
CA PHE A 44 -5.00 8.35 -4.12
C PHE A 44 -5.01 9.81 -3.62
N ASP A 45 -6.14 10.23 -3.07
CA ASP A 45 -6.32 11.52 -2.42
C ASP A 45 -5.95 11.43 -0.92
N PRO A 46 -4.82 12.05 -0.52
CA PRO A 46 -4.38 12.00 0.87
C PRO A 46 -5.24 12.87 1.80
N ASP A 47 -6.08 13.76 1.26
CA ASP A 47 -6.85 14.71 2.03
C ASP A 47 -8.19 14.11 2.48
N VAL A 48 -8.52 14.35 3.75
CA VAL A 48 -9.83 13.99 4.31
C VAL A 48 -10.80 15.13 4.03
N HIS A 49 -11.79 14.88 3.18
CA HIS A 49 -12.80 15.90 2.79
C HIS A 49 -14.03 15.91 3.70
N ARG A 50 -14.21 14.88 4.52
CA ARG A 50 -15.34 14.77 5.45
C ARG A 50 -14.91 15.14 6.87
N PRO A 51 -15.75 15.85 7.65
CA PRO A 51 -15.45 16.13 9.06
C PRO A 51 -15.26 14.86 9.91
N ASP A 52 -15.82 13.75 9.46
CA ASP A 52 -15.69 12.42 10.05
C ASP A 52 -15.04 11.48 9.02
N PRO A 53 -13.79 11.02 9.24
CA PRO A 53 -13.08 10.12 8.34
C PRO A 53 -13.83 8.79 8.09
N HIS A 54 -14.66 8.33 9.04
CA HIS A 54 -15.46 7.12 8.86
C HIS A 54 -16.56 7.26 7.80
N ARG A 55 -16.82 8.49 7.34
CA ARG A 55 -17.78 8.80 6.27
C ARG A 55 -17.10 9.14 4.93
N GLN A 56 -15.77 9.06 4.85
CA GLN A 56 -15.07 9.14 3.58
C GLN A 56 -15.30 7.84 2.81
N TYR A 57 -15.82 7.96 1.59
CA TYR A 57 -15.99 6.80 0.73
C TYR A 57 -14.61 6.34 0.23
N ALA A 58 -14.44 5.02 0.08
CA ALA A 58 -13.25 4.49 -0.55
C ALA A 58 -13.18 4.96 -2.01
N GLU A 59 -12.00 5.39 -2.42
CA GLU A 59 -11.74 5.83 -3.79
C GLU A 59 -11.82 4.64 -4.77
N PRO A 60 -12.22 4.87 -6.04
CA PRO A 60 -12.49 3.78 -6.98
C PRO A 60 -11.32 2.84 -7.24
N ASP A 61 -10.09 3.33 -7.13
CA ASP A 61 -8.85 2.62 -7.33
C ASP A 61 -8.44 1.81 -6.08
N ILE A 62 -8.73 2.29 -4.86
CA ILE A 62 -8.61 1.51 -3.61
C ILE A 62 -9.56 0.30 -3.61
N VAL A 63 -10.76 0.43 -4.21
CA VAL A 63 -11.72 -0.68 -4.25
C VAL A 63 -11.30 -1.78 -5.24
N ARG A 64 -10.39 -1.47 -6.17
CA ARG A 64 -9.94 -2.37 -7.24
C ARG A 64 -8.57 -3.00 -6.99
N SER A 65 -7.85 -2.55 -5.96
CA SER A 65 -6.49 -2.96 -5.63
C SER A 65 -6.36 -4.28 -4.87
#